data_AF-A0A2A7BSE8-F1
#
_entry.id   AF-A0A2A7BSE8-F1
#
_cell.length_a   1.000
_cell.length_b   1.000
_cell.length_c   1.000
_cell.angle_alpha   90.00
_cell.angle_beta   90.00
_cell.angle_gamma   90.00
#
_symmetry.space_group_name_H-M   'P 1'
#
loop_
_entity.id
_entity.type
_entity.pdbx_description
1 polymer ?
#
loop_
_entity_poly.entity_id
_entity_poly.type
_entity_poly.pdbx_seq_one_letter_code
_entity_poly.pdbx_strand_id
1 'polypeptide(L)' 'MEVKNNNITPLTENELNELNGGGYGSTLATTAGVWGVRGAIVGGPEGAVIGATAGVLWGTAGYLANSAIKGKWA' A
#
# COMPACT_ATOMS: atom_id res chain seq x y z
N MET A 1 0.09 -11.48 -42.53
CA MET A 1 0.76 -12.05 -41.34
C MET A 1 0.71 -10.99 -40.25
N GLU A 2 -0.15 -11.16 -39.25
CA GLU A 2 -0.09 -10.33 -38.04
C GLU A 2 0.80 -11.04 -37.02
N VAL A 3 1.98 -10.48 -36.78
CA VAL A 3 2.77 -10.86 -35.60
C VAL A 3 2.18 -10.11 -34.42
N LYS A 4 1.17 -10.70 -33.78
CA LYS A 4 0.73 -10.28 -32.43
C LYS A 4 1.79 -10.70 -31.44
N ASN A 5 2.71 -9.79 -31.13
CA ASN A 5 3.65 -9.94 -30.04
C ASN A 5 2.89 -9.79 -28.70
N ASN A 6 2.21 -10.87 -28.30
CA ASN A 6 1.57 -10.98 -27.00
C ASN A 6 2.60 -11.47 -25.98
N ASN A 7 3.68 -10.70 -25.77
CA ASN A 7 4.63 -10.92 -24.69
C ASN A 7 3.98 -10.63 -23.32
N ILE A 8 2.91 -11.36 -23.01
CA ILE A 8 2.31 -11.42 -21.69
C ILE A 8 3.15 -12.46 -20.95
N THR A 9 4.28 -12.02 -20.40
CA THR A 9 4.96 -12.80 -19.37
C THR A 9 3.98 -13.01 -18.22
N PRO A 10 3.64 -14.25 -17.84
CA PRO A 10 2.77 -14.48 -16.71
C PRO A 10 3.45 -13.91 -15.46
N LEU A 11 2.80 -12.92 -14.85
CA LEU A 11 3.21 -12.40 -13.55
C LEU A 11 3.19 -13.57 -12.57
N THR A 12 4.26 -13.72 -11.79
CA THR A 12 4.29 -14.70 -10.70
C THR A 12 3.17 -14.41 -9.70
N GLU A 13 2.70 -15.41 -8.95
CA GLU A 13 1.64 -15.21 -7.93
C GLU A 13 1.98 -14.09 -6.92
N ASN A 14 3.28 -13.89 -6.66
CA ASN A 14 3.78 -12.81 -5.81
C ASN A 14 3.55 -11.43 -6.43
N GLU A 15 3.87 -11.27 -7.72
CA GLU A 15 3.66 -10.02 -8.46
C GLU A 15 2.16 -9.74 -8.66
N LEU A 16 1.35 -10.79 -8.86
CA LEU A 16 -0.10 -10.69 -8.94
C LEU A 16 -0.70 -10.26 -7.59
N ASN A 17 -0.23 -10.82 -6.47
CA ASN A 17 -0.67 -10.41 -5.13
C ASN A 17 -0.22 -8.99 -4.77
N GLU A 18 0.93 -8.54 -5.27
CA GLU A 18 1.39 -7.16 -5.09
C GLU A 18 0.56 -6.16 -5.91
N LEU A 19 0.15 -6.53 -7.13
CA LEU A 19 -0.72 -5.72 -7.99
C LEU A 19 -2.19 -5.73 -7.56
N ASN A 20 -2.71 -6.84 -7.04
CA ASN A 20 -4.13 -7.02 -6.72
C ASN A 20 -4.51 -6.57 -5.30
N GLY A 21 -3.61 -5.85 -4.60
CA GLY A 21 -3.90 -5.20 -3.32
C GLY A 21 -3.26 -5.81 -2.06
N GLY A 22 -2.45 -6.86 -2.20
CA GLY A 22 -1.88 -7.62 -1.07
C GLY A 22 -0.75 -6.92 -0.31
N GLY A 23 0.00 -6.01 -0.93
CA GLY A 23 1.12 -5.31 -0.28
C GLY A 23 0.79 -3.88 0.11
N TYR A 24 0.79 -2.98 -0.88
CA TYR A 24 0.68 -1.54 -0.66
C TYR A 24 -0.75 -1.11 -0.26
N GLY A 25 -1.77 -1.61 -0.96
CA GLY A 25 -3.17 -1.30 -0.65
C GLY A 25 -3.61 -1.78 0.74
N SER A 26 -3.22 -3.00 1.12
CA SER A 26 -3.42 -3.53 2.48
C SER A 26 -2.68 -2.72 3.54
N THR A 27 -1.43 -2.32 3.26
CA THR A 27 -0.65 -1.45 4.17
C THR A 27 -1.34 -0.10 4.35
N LEU A 28 -1.80 0.53 3.27
CA LEU A 28 -2.55 1.78 3.29
C LEU A 28 -3.84 1.67 4.10
N ALA A 29 -4.67 0.67 3.83
CA ALA A 29 -5.94 0.49 4.53
C ALA A 29 -5.73 0.22 6.03
N THR A 30 -4.75 -0.63 6.37
CA THR A 30 -4.41 -0.94 7.75
C THR A 30 -3.91 0.29 8.49
N THR A 31 -2.98 1.04 7.89
CA THR A 31 -2.40 2.22 8.54
C THR A 31 -3.40 3.37 8.62
N ALA A 32 -4.23 3.59 7.59
CA ALA A 32 -5.35 4.52 7.64
C ALA A 32 -6.33 4.17 8.79
N GLY A 33 -6.70 2.89 8.92
CA GLY A 33 -7.62 2.42 9.95
C GLY A 33 -7.05 2.60 11.37
N VAL A 34 -5.82 2.12 11.62
CA VAL A 34 -5.19 2.20 12.94
C VAL A 34 -5.03 3.66 13.39
N TRP A 35 -4.51 4.51 12.52
CA TRP A 35 -4.29 5.90 12.87
C TRP A 35 -5.58 6.73 12.88
N GLY A 36 -6.56 6.38 12.04
CA GLY A 36 -7.90 6.97 12.10
C GLY A 36 -8.59 6.69 13.42
N VAL A 37 -8.54 5.44 13.92
CA VAL A 37 -9.09 5.11 15.24
C VAL A 37 -8.36 5.86 16.36
N ARG A 38 -7.02 5.92 16.32
CA ARG A 38 -6.23 6.69 17.30
C ARG A 38 -6.57 8.17 17.27
N GLY A 39 -6.69 8.74 16.08
CA GLY A 39 -7.11 10.13 15.89
C GLY A 39 -8.52 10.38 16.42
N ALA A 40 -9.44 9.44 16.22
CA ALA A 40 -10.80 9.51 16.75
C ALA A 40 -10.85 9.54 18.28
N ILE A 41 -10.00 8.74 18.93
CA ILE A 41 -9.90 8.68 20.40
C ILE A 41 -9.44 10.02 20.97
N VAL A 42 -8.51 10.70 20.30
CA VAL A 42 -7.91 11.94 20.82
C VAL A 42 -8.72 13.19 20.45
N GLY A 43 -9.34 13.21 19.26
CA GLY A 43 -9.95 14.43 18.71
C GLY A 43 -11.33 14.22 18.08
N GLY A 44 -12.00 13.09 18.33
CA GLY A 44 -13.31 12.83 17.76
C GLY A 44 -13.30 12.66 16.23
N PRO A 45 -14.42 12.90 15.53
CA PRO A 45 -14.55 12.63 14.09
C PRO A 45 -13.51 13.33 13.22
N GLU A 46 -13.18 14.58 13.55
CA GLU A 46 -12.16 15.36 12.85
C GLU A 46 -10.76 14.79 13.08
N GLY A 47 -10.47 14.38 14.32
CA GLY A 47 -9.25 13.65 14.66
C GLY A 47 -9.12 12.34 13.87
N ALA A 48 -10.22 11.65 13.59
CA ALA A 48 -10.20 10.41 12.81
C ALA A 48 -9.75 10.63 11.36
N VAL A 49 -10.18 11.71 10.72
CA VAL A 49 -9.77 12.06 9.35
C VAL A 49 -8.28 12.40 9.31
N ILE A 50 -7.84 13.27 10.22
CA ILE A 50 -6.42 13.68 10.32
C ILE A 50 -5.54 12.47 10.63
N GLY A 51 -5.98 11.62 11.55
CA GLY A 51 -5.31 10.37 11.91
C GLY A 51 -5.19 9.42 10.72
N ALA A 52 -6.27 9.18 9.98
CA ALA A 52 -6.24 8.31 8.81
C ALA A 52 -5.28 8.84 7.73
N THR A 53 -5.29 10.15 7.45
CA THR A 53 -4.36 10.78 6.50
C THR A 53 -2.91 10.64 6.95
N ALA A 54 -2.62 10.91 8.23
CA ALA A 54 -1.27 10.72 8.77
C ALA A 54 -0.84 9.25 8.68
N GLY A 55 -1.74 8.31 8.97
CA GLY A 55 -1.49 6.89 8.88
C GLY A 55 -1.13 6.44 7.47
N VAL A 56 -1.86 6.91 6.46
CA VAL A 56 -1.56 6.66 5.04
C VAL A 56 -0.14 7.13 4.69
N LEU A 57 0.23 8.36 5.07
CA LEU A 57 1.56 8.91 4.77
C LEU A 57 2.68 8.07 5.42
N TRP A 58 2.52 7.70 6.69
CA TRP A 58 3.46 6.84 7.40
C TRP A 58 3.52 5.42 6.84
N GLY A 59 2.36 4.86 6.48
CA GLY A 59 2.26 3.54 5.85
C GLY A 59 2.97 3.49 4.50
N THR A 60 2.81 4.53 3.69
CA THR A 60 3.52 4.65 2.40
C THR A 60 5.03 4.77 2.61
N ALA A 61 5.47 5.64 3.52
CA ALA A 61 6.89 5.79 3.81
C ALA A 61 7.52 4.49 4.32
N GLY A 62 6.83 3.79 5.22
CA GLY A 62 7.27 2.49 5.73
C GLY A 62 7.30 1.40 4.66
N TYR A 63 6.30 1.36 3.77
CA TYR A 63 6.26 0.43 2.64
C TYR A 63 7.42 0.67 1.67
N LEU A 64 7.69 1.92 1.31
CA LEU A 64 8.80 2.30 0.43
C LEU A 64 10.15 1.96 1.06
N ALA A 65 10.36 2.30 2.33
CA ALA A 65 11.58 1.97 3.07
C ALA A 65 11.81 0.45 3.12
N ASN A 66 10.76 -0.31 3.46
CA ASN A 66 10.82 -1.77 3.48
C ASN A 66 11.11 -2.37 2.09
N SER A 67 10.56 -1.77 1.03
CA SER A 67 10.80 -2.21 -0.34
C SER A 67 12.24 -1.91 -0.81
N ALA A 68 12.80 -0.78 -0.39
CA ALA A 68 14.20 -0.41 -0.63
C ALA A 68 15.18 -1.33 0.12
N ILE A 69 14.90 -1.65 1.39
CA ILE A 69 15.72 -2.58 2.20
C ILE A 69 15.69 -4.00 1.62
N LYS A 70 14.54 -4.45 1.12
CA LYS A 70 14.38 -5.78 0.53
C LYS A 70 14.94 -5.90 -0.89
N GLY A 71 15.53 -4.84 -1.44
CA GLY A 71 16.12 -4.85 -2.78
C GLY A 71 15.11 -5.06 -3.91
N LYS A 72 13.80 -4.89 -3.65
CA LYS A 72 12.75 -5.10 -4.66
C LYS A 72 12.73 -4.05 -5.78
N TRP A 73 13.48 -2.97 -5.60
CA TRP A 73 13.61 -1.86 -6.56
C TRP A 73 15.07 -1.63 -7.00
N ALA A 74 15.96 -2.61 -6.79
CA ALA A 74 17.35 -2.59 -7.24
C ALA A 74 17.58 -3.60 -8.37
#